data_AF-A0AAJ3QU83-F1
#
_entry.id   AF-A0AAJ3QU83-F1
#
_cell.length_a   1.000
_cell.length_b   1.000
_cell.length_c   1.000
_cell.angle_alpha   90.00
_cell.angle_beta   90.00
_cell.angle_gamma   90.00
#
_symmetry.space_group_name_H-M   'P 1'
#
loop_
_entity.id
_entity.type
_entity.pdbx_description
1 polymer ?
#
loop_
_entity_poly.entity_id
_entity_poly.type
_entity_poly.pdbx_seq_one_letter_code
_entity_poly.pdbx_strand_id
1 'polypeptide(L)'
;MSKYIKKRLADIKREIGSLLDSLGVELTVTNVKDAIRVGTAPKAGNACFSPVTIVFGDSNVTYLDEARWEDAHIEVDLFSRRTLGDTGWVSWKHEDTHRYPITPPGKETFDWLRELTERAGVVPDGAGAPNCIENPSVGDVYRVLSRFFDNIEIDQDLTGAHGDVVETISFTDGVGHEVKIPMHAGEVHATFYVDGEDFATFEQEDTTTIRTILYHLKRAPVPSRSATP
;
A
#
# COMPACT_ATOMS: atom_id res chain seq x y z
N MET A 1 15.21 -11.91 18.42
CA MET A 1 15.64 -12.36 17.08
C MET A 1 16.59 -13.56 17.23
N SER A 2 16.21 -14.73 16.72
CA SER A 2 16.97 -15.98 16.88
C SER A 2 18.38 -15.88 16.26
N LYS A 3 19.35 -16.67 16.75
CA LYS A 3 20.71 -16.69 16.20
C LYS A 3 20.74 -17.11 14.72
N TYR A 4 19.76 -17.90 14.30
CA TYR A 4 19.65 -18.44 12.95
C TYR A 4 19.21 -17.40 11.92
N ILE A 5 18.19 -16.59 12.23
CA ILE A 5 17.79 -15.52 11.30
C ILE A 5 18.89 -14.47 11.15
N LYS A 6 19.68 -14.21 12.21
CA LYS A 6 20.89 -13.37 12.12
C LYS A 6 21.92 -13.92 11.13
N LYS A 7 22.11 -15.25 11.09
CA LYS A 7 22.97 -15.90 10.09
C LYS A 7 22.42 -15.72 8.68
N ARG A 8 21.11 -15.92 8.47
CA ARG A 8 20.47 -15.71 7.15
C ARG A 8 20.58 -14.27 6.68
N LEU A 9 20.33 -13.30 7.55
CA LEU A 9 20.54 -11.89 7.26
C LEU A 9 21.99 -11.58 6.88
N ALA A 10 22.96 -12.18 7.58
CA ALA A 10 24.38 -12.02 7.25
C ALA A 10 24.73 -12.63 5.88
N ASP A 11 24.17 -13.79 5.55
CA ASP A 11 24.33 -14.41 4.24
C ASP A 11 23.72 -13.52 3.14
N ILE A 12 22.47 -13.10 3.28
CA ILE A 12 21.79 -12.22 2.32
C ILE A 12 22.55 -10.90 2.16
N LYS A 13 22.96 -10.26 3.27
CA LYS A 13 23.70 -9.00 3.24
C LYS A 13 25.07 -9.15 2.58
N ARG A 14 25.77 -10.28 2.79
CA ARG A 14 27.05 -10.56 2.14
C ARG A 14 26.88 -10.66 0.63
N GLU A 15 25.85 -11.36 0.16
CA GLU A 15 25.69 -11.63 -1.26
C GLU A 15 25.04 -10.44 -1.98
N ILE A 16 23.89 -9.93 -1.53
CA ILE A 16 23.13 -8.89 -2.24
C ILE A 16 23.17 -7.50 -1.58
N GLY A 17 23.96 -7.31 -0.53
CA GLY A 17 24.00 -6.04 0.22
C GLY A 17 24.32 -4.82 -0.65
N SER A 18 25.25 -4.94 -1.60
CA SER A 18 25.58 -3.84 -2.52
C SER A 18 24.41 -3.44 -3.42
N LEU A 19 23.59 -4.40 -3.84
CA LEU A 19 22.37 -4.12 -4.61
C LEU A 19 21.36 -3.38 -3.74
N LEU A 20 21.10 -3.87 -2.52
CA LEU A 20 20.18 -3.23 -1.58
C LEU A 20 20.62 -1.79 -1.27
N ASP A 21 21.93 -1.57 -1.09
CA ASP A 21 22.50 -0.24 -0.91
C ASP A 21 22.25 0.67 -2.12
N SER A 22 22.41 0.16 -3.34
CA SER A 22 22.16 0.90 -4.59
C SER A 22 20.68 1.25 -4.79
N LEU A 23 19.77 0.41 -4.29
CA LEU A 23 18.34 0.64 -4.29
C LEU A 23 17.88 1.52 -3.12
N GLY A 24 18.79 1.87 -2.21
CA GLY A 24 18.50 2.69 -1.04
C GLY A 24 17.62 2.01 0.00
N VAL A 25 17.66 0.67 0.09
CA VAL A 25 16.85 -0.13 1.02
C VAL A 25 17.72 -0.95 1.97
N GLU A 26 17.16 -1.35 3.10
CA GLU A 26 17.79 -2.25 4.06
C GLU A 26 16.90 -3.43 4.42
N LEU A 27 17.51 -4.54 4.84
CA LEU A 27 16.76 -5.74 5.23
C LEU A 27 15.99 -5.48 6.53
N THR A 28 14.71 -5.85 6.53
CA THR A 28 13.88 -5.88 7.72
C THR A 28 13.37 -7.29 7.98
N VAL A 29 13.06 -7.58 9.24
CA VAL A 29 12.50 -8.88 9.64
C VAL A 29 11.19 -8.65 10.35
N THR A 30 10.13 -9.25 9.83
CA THR A 30 8.82 -9.30 10.47
C THR A 30 8.47 -10.74 10.81
N ASN A 31 7.84 -10.94 11.98
CA ASN A 31 7.30 -12.23 12.37
C ASN A 31 5.78 -12.12 12.22
N VAL A 32 5.20 -12.91 11.32
CA VAL A 32 3.75 -12.83 11.01
C VAL A 32 3.16 -14.21 11.17
N LYS A 33 2.36 -14.39 12.23
CA LYS A 33 1.82 -15.68 12.70
C LYS A 33 2.94 -16.70 12.85
N ASP A 34 3.18 -17.34 11.72
CA ASP A 34 3.76 -18.62 11.50
C ASP A 34 4.84 -18.48 10.40
N ALA A 35 5.54 -17.35 10.34
CA ALA A 35 6.54 -17.13 9.31
C ALA A 35 7.52 -16.05 9.75
N ILE A 36 8.77 -16.26 9.40
CA ILE A 36 9.78 -15.22 9.45
C ILE A 36 9.91 -14.66 8.04
N ARG A 37 9.53 -13.39 7.87
CA ARG A 37 9.62 -12.69 6.59
C ARG A 37 10.82 -11.76 6.63
N VAL A 38 11.72 -11.94 5.68
CA VAL A 38 12.86 -11.04 5.43
C VAL A 38 12.51 -10.20 4.21
N GLY A 39 12.02 -9.00 4.47
CA GLY A 39 11.69 -8.02 3.44
C GLY A 39 12.72 -6.90 3.38
N THR A 40 12.32 -5.78 2.80
CA THR A 40 13.13 -4.56 2.78
C THR A 40 12.34 -3.36 3.29
N ALA A 41 13.05 -2.40 3.87
CA ALA A 41 12.51 -1.10 4.26
C ALA A 41 13.36 0.01 3.63
N PRO A 42 12.80 1.21 3.37
CA PRO A 42 13.58 2.35 2.90
C PRO A 42 14.66 2.74 3.90
N LYS A 43 15.86 3.07 3.41
CA LYS A 43 16.86 3.76 4.24
C LYS A 43 16.46 5.21 4.47
N ALA A 44 17.06 5.85 5.49
CA ALA A 44 16.86 7.27 5.75
C ALA A 44 17.05 8.14 4.49
N GLY A 45 16.05 8.96 4.17
CA GLY A 45 16.03 9.82 2.98
C GLY A 45 15.55 9.12 1.69
N ASN A 46 15.23 7.84 1.74
CA ASN A 46 14.51 7.12 0.69
C ASN A 46 13.08 6.84 1.15
N ALA A 47 12.18 6.63 0.19
CA ALA A 47 10.77 6.35 0.42
C ALA A 47 10.27 5.24 -0.49
N CYS A 48 11.14 4.29 -0.80
CA CYS A 48 10.79 3.13 -1.63
C CYS A 48 11.29 1.86 -0.97
N PHE A 49 10.58 0.76 -1.20
CA PHE A 49 10.95 -0.59 -0.75
C PHE A 49 11.05 -1.53 -1.96
N SER A 50 11.80 -2.62 -1.84
CA SER A 50 11.77 -3.71 -2.82
C SER A 50 10.58 -4.63 -2.52
N PRO A 51 9.74 -4.97 -3.51
CA PRO A 51 8.59 -5.85 -3.34
C PRO A 51 8.97 -7.35 -3.25
N VAL A 52 10.27 -7.65 -3.17
CA VAL A 52 10.79 -8.99 -2.98
C VAL A 52 10.94 -9.29 -1.48
N THR A 53 10.29 -10.36 -1.03
CA THR A 53 10.37 -10.86 0.35
C THR A 53 10.81 -12.32 0.35
N ILE A 54 11.76 -12.67 1.23
CA ILE A 54 12.10 -14.07 1.50
C ILE A 54 11.29 -14.53 2.71
N VAL A 55 10.54 -15.61 2.54
CA VAL A 55 9.69 -16.15 3.58
C VAL A 55 10.27 -17.49 4.03
N PHE A 56 10.51 -17.60 5.32
CA PHE A 56 10.86 -18.86 5.97
C PHE A 56 9.61 -19.40 6.68
N GLY A 57 9.26 -20.66 6.40
CA GLY A 57 8.08 -21.31 6.99
C GLY A 57 8.12 -21.46 8.51
N ASP A 58 6.94 -21.71 9.10
CA ASP A 58 6.77 -21.76 10.55
C ASP A 58 7.16 -23.04 11.28
N SER A 59 7.46 -22.81 12.55
CA SER A 59 7.46 -23.72 13.67
C SER A 59 6.14 -24.48 14.00
N ASN A 60 4.93 -23.98 13.73
CA ASN A 60 3.67 -24.68 14.10
C ASN A 60 3.33 -25.93 13.25
N VAL A 61 3.99 -26.12 12.10
CA VAL A 61 3.81 -27.31 11.24
C VAL A 61 5.03 -28.24 11.27
N THR A 62 6.20 -27.71 11.66
CA THR A 62 7.48 -28.35 11.34
C THR A 62 8.30 -28.80 12.55
N TYR A 63 7.95 -28.38 13.78
CA TYR A 63 8.81 -28.58 14.97
C TYR A 63 10.26 -28.09 14.77
N LEU A 64 10.48 -27.13 13.86
CA LEU A 64 11.83 -26.70 13.49
C LEU A 64 12.36 -25.63 14.45
N ASP A 65 13.50 -25.91 15.05
CA ASP A 65 14.30 -24.96 15.86
C ASP A 65 15.00 -23.86 15.01
N GLU A 66 14.85 -23.88 13.67
CA GLU A 66 15.71 -23.14 12.73
C GLU A 66 15.01 -22.67 11.45
N ALA A 67 15.35 -21.45 10.98
CA ALA A 67 14.99 -20.95 9.65
C ALA A 67 15.93 -21.57 8.58
N ARG A 68 15.43 -22.61 7.90
CA ARG A 68 16.15 -23.38 6.88
C ARG A 68 15.87 -22.83 5.48
N TRP A 69 16.87 -22.88 4.61
CA TRP A 69 16.71 -22.41 3.22
C TRP A 69 15.87 -23.38 2.40
N GLU A 70 15.90 -24.65 2.78
CA GLU A 70 15.13 -25.75 2.20
C GLU A 70 13.61 -25.56 2.38
N ASP A 71 13.22 -24.83 3.42
CA ASP A 71 11.82 -24.53 3.76
C ASP A 71 11.44 -23.08 3.41
N ALA A 72 12.29 -22.39 2.64
CA ALA A 72 12.10 -21.00 2.27
C ALA A 72 11.54 -20.86 0.85
N HIS A 73 10.81 -19.78 0.62
CA HIS A 73 10.39 -19.35 -0.70
C HIS A 73 10.56 -17.85 -0.86
N ILE A 74 10.62 -17.39 -2.11
CA ILE A 74 10.63 -15.98 -2.46
C ILE A 74 9.20 -15.57 -2.85
N GLU A 75 8.73 -14.47 -2.28
CA GLU A 75 7.52 -13.78 -2.72
C GLU A 75 7.93 -12.50 -3.45
N VAL A 76 7.30 -12.25 -4.59
CA VAL A 76 7.43 -11.01 -5.35
C VAL A 76 6.03 -10.42 -5.51
N ASP A 77 5.80 -9.30 -4.84
CA ASP A 77 4.56 -8.56 -4.96
C ASP A 77 4.56 -7.74 -6.26
N LEU A 78 3.47 -7.86 -7.02
CA LEU A 78 3.28 -7.15 -8.27
C LEU A 78 2.38 -5.95 -8.03
N PHE A 79 2.84 -4.78 -8.44
CA PHE A 79 2.10 -3.54 -8.29
C PHE A 79 1.84 -2.89 -9.64
N SER A 80 0.65 -2.29 -9.79
CA SER A 80 0.32 -1.41 -10.90
C SER A 80 0.37 0.06 -10.45
N ARG A 81 1.14 0.88 -11.16
CA ARG A 81 1.14 2.33 -10.98
C ARG A 81 -0.04 2.94 -11.72
N ARG A 82 -0.78 3.81 -11.04
CA ARG A 82 -1.95 4.53 -11.56
C ARG A 82 -1.75 6.02 -11.34
N THR A 83 -1.73 6.80 -12.42
CA THR A 83 -1.74 8.26 -12.33
C THR A 83 -3.18 8.73 -12.14
N LEU A 84 -3.43 9.59 -11.17
CA LEU A 84 -4.77 10.04 -10.80
C LEU A 84 -5.10 11.34 -11.53
N GLY A 85 -5.24 11.24 -12.86
CA GLY A 85 -5.47 12.39 -13.75
C GLY A 85 -4.46 13.51 -13.55
N ASP A 86 -4.94 14.75 -13.46
CA ASP A 86 -4.09 15.95 -13.32
C ASP A 86 -3.85 16.36 -11.86
N THR A 87 -4.25 15.54 -10.88
CA THR A 87 -4.09 15.83 -9.44
C THR A 87 -2.62 15.86 -8.99
N GLY A 88 -1.70 15.35 -9.81
CA GLY A 88 -0.29 15.17 -9.45
C GLY A 88 -0.03 13.93 -8.58
N TRP A 89 -1.07 13.23 -8.11
CA TRP A 89 -0.97 12.04 -7.28
C TRP A 89 -0.86 10.75 -8.10
N VAL A 90 -0.18 9.77 -7.51
CA VAL A 90 -0.13 8.40 -8.02
C VAL A 90 -0.57 7.41 -6.95
N SER A 91 -1.26 6.37 -7.37
CA SER A 91 -1.60 5.22 -6.53
C SER A 91 -0.91 3.98 -7.05
N TRP A 92 -0.37 3.17 -6.14
CA TRP A 92 0.20 1.86 -6.46
C TRP A 92 -0.71 0.79 -5.88
N LYS A 93 -1.37 0.02 -6.75
CA LYS A 93 -2.25 -1.07 -6.32
C LYS A 93 -1.49 -2.38 -6.39
N HIS A 94 -1.50 -3.12 -5.30
CA HIS A 94 -1.11 -4.54 -5.30
C HIS A 94 -2.07 -5.33 -6.18
N GLU A 95 -1.54 -6.07 -7.13
CA GLU A 95 -2.32 -6.85 -8.10
C GLU A 95 -2.22 -8.34 -7.81
N ASP A 96 -1.03 -8.84 -7.47
CA ASP A 96 -0.80 -10.26 -7.16
C ASP A 96 0.51 -10.47 -6.39
N THR A 97 0.69 -11.66 -5.81
CA THR A 97 1.93 -12.11 -5.19
C THR A 97 2.39 -13.40 -5.85
N HIS A 98 3.50 -13.35 -6.59
CA HIS A 98 4.11 -14.55 -7.15
C HIS A 98 5.01 -15.23 -6.11
N ARG A 99 4.85 -16.55 -5.96
CA ARG A 99 5.68 -17.37 -5.07
C ARG A 99 6.61 -18.26 -5.87
N TYR A 100 7.89 -18.25 -5.50
CA TYR A 100 8.90 -19.08 -6.13
C TYR A 100 9.64 -19.93 -5.08
N PRO A 101 9.74 -21.26 -5.26
CA PRO A 101 10.47 -22.11 -4.33
C PRO A 101 11.96 -21.80 -4.39
N ILE A 102 12.65 -21.89 -3.25
CA ILE A 102 14.11 -21.83 -3.21
C ILE A 102 14.67 -23.24 -3.38
N THR A 103 15.54 -23.43 -4.38
CA THR A 103 16.38 -24.63 -4.49
C THR A 103 17.54 -24.52 -3.49
N PRO A 104 18.09 -25.62 -2.92
CA PRO A 104 19.02 -25.56 -1.79
C PRO A 104 20.14 -24.53 -1.92
N PRO A 105 20.55 -23.91 -0.80
CA PRO A 105 21.33 -22.68 -0.82
C PRO A 105 22.69 -22.86 -1.48
N GLY A 106 22.92 -22.07 -2.53
CA GLY A 106 24.19 -21.97 -3.23
C GLY A 106 24.31 -20.62 -3.93
N LYS A 107 25.41 -20.41 -4.65
CA LYS A 107 25.63 -19.19 -5.43
C LYS A 107 24.46 -18.90 -6.38
N GLU A 108 23.90 -19.94 -7.00
CA GLU A 108 22.76 -19.85 -7.91
C GLU A 108 21.50 -19.25 -7.26
N THR A 109 21.22 -19.58 -6.00
CA THR A 109 20.08 -19.01 -5.25
C THR A 109 20.24 -17.50 -5.07
N PHE A 110 21.44 -17.04 -4.74
CA PHE A 110 21.70 -15.62 -4.51
C PHE A 110 21.82 -14.82 -5.81
N ASP A 111 22.37 -15.44 -6.86
CA ASP A 111 22.39 -14.85 -8.21
C ASP A 111 20.95 -14.66 -8.72
N TRP A 112 20.07 -15.64 -8.51
CA TRP A 112 18.66 -15.52 -8.88
C TRP A 112 17.90 -14.52 -8.01
N LEU A 113 18.13 -14.50 -6.68
CA LEU A 113 17.56 -13.47 -5.79
C LEU A 113 17.97 -12.06 -6.25
N ARG A 114 19.25 -11.88 -6.61
CA ARG A 114 19.76 -10.62 -7.16
C ARG A 114 19.00 -10.24 -8.43
N GLU A 115 18.90 -11.15 -9.39
CA GLU A 115 18.18 -10.90 -10.65
C GLU A 115 16.71 -10.53 -10.39
N LEU A 116 16.04 -11.24 -9.49
CA LEU A 116 14.66 -10.96 -9.11
C LEU A 116 14.52 -9.57 -8.47
N THR A 117 15.40 -9.21 -7.53
CA THR A 117 15.37 -7.89 -6.88
C THR A 117 15.71 -6.77 -7.85
N GLU A 118 16.69 -6.95 -8.73
CA GLU A 118 17.02 -5.97 -9.79
C GLU A 118 15.85 -5.77 -10.76
N ARG A 119 15.24 -6.87 -11.21
CA ARG A 119 14.12 -6.82 -12.17
C ARG A 119 12.85 -6.25 -11.56
N ALA A 120 12.56 -6.58 -10.30
CA ALA A 120 11.40 -6.06 -9.59
C ALA A 120 11.57 -4.58 -9.24
N GLY A 121 12.80 -4.12 -9.03
CA GLY A 121 13.11 -2.74 -8.69
C GLY A 121 12.58 -2.35 -7.30
N VAL A 122 12.05 -1.14 -7.20
CA VAL A 122 11.47 -0.60 -5.97
C VAL A 122 10.11 0.02 -6.22
N VAL A 123 9.26 -0.03 -5.19
CA VAL A 123 7.91 0.53 -5.15
C VAL A 123 7.91 1.64 -4.09
N PRO A 124 7.28 2.80 -4.35
CA PRO A 124 7.14 3.84 -3.35
C PRO A 124 6.38 3.36 -2.11
N ASP A 125 6.89 3.73 -0.95
CA ASP A 125 6.23 3.60 0.35
C ASP A 125 5.22 4.74 0.47
N GLY A 126 3.93 4.42 0.42
CA GLY A 126 2.85 5.38 0.18
C GLY A 126 2.96 6.67 1.00
N ALA A 127 2.98 6.55 2.33
CA ALA A 127 3.09 7.68 3.25
C ALA A 127 4.42 8.45 3.15
N GLY A 128 5.50 7.77 2.78
CA GLY A 128 6.84 8.34 2.75
C GLY A 128 7.18 9.04 1.42
N ALA A 129 6.54 8.62 0.33
CA ALA A 129 6.88 9.07 -1.01
C ALA A 129 6.04 10.29 -1.44
N PRO A 130 6.68 11.36 -1.95
CA PRO A 130 5.95 12.55 -2.37
C PRO A 130 4.86 12.24 -3.40
N ASN A 131 3.66 12.76 -3.17
CA ASN A 131 2.48 12.59 -4.03
C ASN A 131 2.13 11.13 -4.32
N CYS A 132 2.40 10.23 -3.37
CA CYS A 132 2.00 8.83 -3.45
C CYS A 132 0.88 8.55 -2.46
N ILE A 133 -0.16 7.90 -2.96
CA ILE A 133 -1.29 7.44 -2.16
C ILE A 133 -0.86 6.20 -1.36
N GLU A 134 -1.07 6.23 -0.06
CA GLU A 134 -0.92 5.10 0.87
C GLU A 134 -2.12 4.15 0.81
N ASN A 135 -3.35 4.68 0.78
CA ASN A 135 -4.55 3.85 0.75
C ASN A 135 -4.97 3.55 -0.70
N PRO A 136 -4.73 2.34 -1.24
CA PRO A 136 -5.02 2.05 -2.65
C PRO A 136 -6.50 2.21 -3.01
N SER A 137 -7.42 2.14 -2.04
CA SER A 137 -8.86 2.37 -2.23
C SER A 137 -9.16 3.80 -2.71
N VAL A 138 -8.36 4.79 -2.32
CA VAL A 138 -8.47 6.19 -2.83
C VAL A 138 -8.30 6.21 -4.34
N GLY A 139 -7.35 5.45 -4.88
CA GLY A 139 -7.15 5.32 -6.32
C GLY A 139 -8.34 4.68 -7.04
N ASP A 140 -9.01 3.71 -6.41
CA ASP A 140 -10.22 3.07 -6.96
C ASP A 140 -11.42 4.04 -6.90
N VAL A 141 -11.61 4.77 -5.81
CA VAL A 141 -12.66 5.80 -5.65
C VAL A 141 -12.47 6.91 -6.67
N TYR A 142 -11.24 7.44 -6.81
CA TYR A 142 -10.91 8.46 -7.81
C TYR A 142 -11.31 8.02 -9.23
N ARG A 143 -11.00 6.78 -9.62
CA ARG A 143 -11.35 6.25 -10.96
C ARG A 143 -12.86 6.11 -11.20
N VAL A 144 -13.66 6.00 -10.14
CA VAL A 144 -15.12 6.05 -10.23
C VAL A 144 -15.58 7.49 -10.38
N LEU A 145 -15.10 8.39 -9.52
CA LEU A 145 -15.50 9.80 -9.48
C LEU A 145 -15.12 10.57 -10.74
N SER A 146 -13.91 10.36 -11.27
CA SER A 146 -13.37 11.03 -12.48
C SER A 146 -14.17 10.78 -13.75
N ARG A 147 -15.12 9.84 -13.73
CA ARG A 147 -16.08 9.64 -14.83
C ARG A 147 -17.25 10.63 -14.80
N PHE A 148 -17.38 11.39 -13.71
CA PHE A 148 -18.54 12.23 -13.42
C PHE A 148 -18.17 13.66 -13.05
N PHE A 149 -16.96 13.89 -12.56
CA PHE A 149 -16.46 15.18 -12.10
C PHE A 149 -15.05 15.42 -12.62
N ASP A 150 -14.80 16.63 -13.10
CA ASP A 150 -13.50 17.05 -13.65
C ASP A 150 -12.64 17.82 -12.62
N ASN A 151 -13.27 18.28 -11.54
CA ASN A 151 -12.69 19.13 -10.48
C ASN A 151 -12.37 18.33 -9.21
N ILE A 152 -11.75 17.17 -9.37
CA ILE A 152 -11.39 16.33 -8.23
C ILE A 152 -9.99 16.71 -7.74
N GLU A 153 -9.90 16.99 -6.45
CA GLU A 153 -8.65 17.27 -5.72
C GLU A 153 -8.39 16.15 -4.72
N ILE A 154 -7.11 15.92 -4.43
CA ILE A 154 -6.67 14.96 -3.43
C ILE A 154 -5.65 15.65 -2.53
N ASP A 155 -5.87 15.55 -1.23
CA ASP A 155 -4.97 16.02 -0.20
C ASP A 155 -4.62 14.86 0.74
N GLN A 156 -3.42 14.92 1.30
CA GLN A 156 -2.93 13.94 2.26
C GLN A 156 -2.51 14.67 3.54
N ASP A 157 -3.12 14.31 4.66
CA ASP A 157 -2.77 14.79 5.98
C ASP A 157 -1.94 13.75 6.73
N LEU A 158 -0.72 14.15 7.11
CA LEU A 158 0.25 13.33 7.85
C LEU A 158 0.25 13.65 9.36
N THR A 159 -0.65 14.52 9.83
CA THR A 159 -0.66 15.02 11.22
C THR A 159 -1.44 14.14 12.19
N GLY A 160 -2.01 13.03 11.73
CA GLY A 160 -2.73 12.06 12.54
C GLY A 160 -1.91 11.56 13.74
N ALA A 161 -2.57 11.39 14.88
CA ALA A 161 -1.95 10.75 16.03
C ALA A 161 -1.47 9.36 15.62
N HIS A 162 -0.23 9.00 15.97
CA HIS A 162 0.41 7.71 15.65
C HIS A 162 0.85 7.50 14.18
N GLY A 163 0.83 8.54 13.35
CA GLY A 163 1.29 8.42 11.96
C GLY A 163 0.21 7.89 11.01
N ASP A 164 -1.05 7.92 11.44
CA ASP A 164 -2.19 7.57 10.59
C ASP A 164 -2.36 8.64 9.51
N VAL A 165 -2.15 8.25 8.26
CA VAL A 165 -2.34 9.11 7.10
C VAL A 165 -3.80 9.15 6.72
N VAL A 166 -4.31 10.37 6.47
CA VAL A 166 -5.66 10.59 5.98
C VAL A 166 -5.60 11.16 4.58
N GLU A 167 -6.18 10.45 3.63
CA GLU A 167 -6.26 10.89 2.24
C GLU A 167 -7.69 11.34 1.96
N THR A 168 -7.85 12.61 1.60
CA THR A 168 -9.16 13.20 1.36
C THR A 168 -9.33 13.47 -0.11
N ILE A 169 -10.36 12.85 -0.71
CA ILE A 169 -10.82 13.23 -2.05
C ILE A 169 -11.88 14.32 -1.89
N SER A 170 -11.67 15.45 -2.57
CA SER A 170 -12.59 16.59 -2.56
C SER A 170 -13.04 16.94 -3.97
N PHE A 171 -14.30 17.35 -4.14
CA PHE A 171 -14.82 17.89 -5.40
C PHE A 171 -16.09 18.71 -5.15
N THR A 172 -16.53 19.46 -6.15
CA THR A 172 -17.84 20.14 -6.14
C THR A 172 -18.81 19.39 -7.03
N ASP A 173 -20.02 19.12 -6.53
CA ASP A 173 -21.06 18.47 -7.33
C ASP A 173 -21.64 19.41 -8.43
N GLY A 174 -22.56 18.89 -9.25
CA GLY A 174 -23.15 19.65 -10.35
C GLY A 174 -24.11 20.79 -9.91
N VAL A 175 -24.43 20.89 -8.63
CA VAL A 175 -25.32 21.91 -8.04
C VAL A 175 -24.54 22.93 -7.21
N GLY A 176 -23.25 22.66 -6.93
CA GLY A 176 -22.34 23.56 -6.23
C GLY A 176 -22.02 23.15 -4.79
N HIS A 177 -22.48 21.97 -4.32
CA HIS A 177 -22.15 21.51 -2.98
C HIS A 177 -20.72 20.98 -2.91
N GLU A 178 -20.05 21.24 -1.80
CA GLU A 178 -18.72 20.71 -1.51
C GLU A 178 -18.84 19.25 -1.03
N VAL A 179 -18.11 18.34 -1.65
CA VAL A 179 -18.07 16.94 -1.25
C VAL A 179 -16.66 16.58 -0.79
N LYS A 180 -16.57 15.92 0.38
CA LYS A 180 -15.31 15.41 0.93
C LYS A 180 -15.43 13.95 1.32
N ILE A 181 -14.38 13.18 1.06
CA ILE A 181 -14.29 11.76 1.39
C ILE A 181 -12.94 11.51 2.03
N PRO A 182 -12.80 11.67 3.37
CA PRO A 182 -11.60 11.27 4.07
C PRO A 182 -11.52 9.75 4.13
N MET A 183 -10.33 9.21 3.84
CA MET A 183 -10.06 7.79 3.80
C MET A 183 -8.76 7.49 4.55
N HIS A 184 -8.85 6.62 5.56
CA HIS A 184 -7.70 6.17 6.34
C HIS A 184 -7.20 4.82 5.84
N ALA A 185 -5.89 4.66 5.72
CA ALA A 185 -5.29 3.36 5.45
C ALA A 185 -5.62 2.36 6.59
N GLY A 186 -6.05 1.15 6.23
CA GLY A 186 -6.39 0.11 7.21
C GLY A 186 -7.79 0.19 7.81
N GLU A 187 -8.53 1.28 7.58
CA GLU A 187 -9.96 1.35 7.92
C GLU A 187 -10.81 0.66 6.85
N VAL A 188 -11.87 -0.02 7.29
CA VAL A 188 -12.79 -0.74 6.40
C VAL A 188 -13.76 0.22 5.71
N HIS A 189 -14.14 1.31 6.39
CA HIS A 189 -15.19 2.21 5.95
C HIS A 189 -14.65 3.61 5.69
N ALA A 190 -15.35 4.37 4.85
CA ALA A 190 -15.19 5.81 4.67
C ALA A 190 -16.57 6.47 4.54
N THR A 191 -16.64 7.78 4.77
CA THR A 191 -17.88 8.55 4.73
C THR A 191 -17.80 9.65 3.69
N PHE A 192 -18.86 9.78 2.88
CA PHE A 192 -19.12 10.96 2.07
C PHE A 192 -19.70 12.06 2.94
N TYR A 193 -19.05 13.21 2.95
CA TYR A 193 -19.55 14.45 3.53
C TYR A 193 -20.03 15.36 2.41
N VAL A 194 -21.20 15.98 2.57
CA VAL A 194 -21.71 17.00 1.65
C VAL A 194 -21.99 18.27 2.45
N ASP A 195 -21.32 19.36 2.09
CA ASP A 195 -21.29 20.63 2.85
C ASP A 195 -20.96 20.45 4.34
N GLY A 196 -20.13 19.44 4.65
CA GLY A 196 -19.70 19.09 6.00
C GLY A 196 -20.65 18.19 6.80
N GLU A 197 -21.78 17.78 6.23
CA GLU A 197 -22.73 16.87 6.88
C GLU A 197 -22.56 15.43 6.37
N ASP A 198 -22.71 14.44 7.26
CA ASP A 198 -22.67 13.02 6.92
C ASP A 198 -23.76 12.70 5.88
N PHE A 199 -23.36 12.25 4.69
CA PHE A 199 -24.29 11.87 3.63
C PHE A 199 -24.46 10.36 3.53
N ALA A 200 -23.35 9.62 3.47
CA ALA A 200 -23.36 8.15 3.37
C ALA A 200 -22.01 7.54 3.76
N THR A 201 -22.03 6.41 4.47
CA THR A 201 -20.85 5.60 4.76
C THR A 201 -20.82 4.37 3.84
N PHE A 202 -19.63 3.97 3.42
CA PHE A 202 -19.41 2.83 2.52
C PHE A 202 -18.14 2.07 2.89
N GLU A 203 -18.06 0.79 2.51
CA GLU A 203 -16.81 0.03 2.58
C GLU A 203 -15.85 0.53 1.50
N GLN A 204 -14.61 0.84 1.86
CA GLN A 204 -13.67 1.55 0.99
C GLN A 204 -13.35 0.78 -0.31
N GLU A 205 -13.35 -0.56 -0.26
CA GLU A 205 -13.11 -1.43 -1.41
C GLU A 205 -14.36 -1.63 -2.30
N ASP A 206 -15.56 -1.30 -1.80
CA ASP A 206 -16.81 -1.49 -2.54
C ASP A 206 -17.13 -0.32 -3.48
N THR A 207 -16.49 -0.35 -4.65
CA THR A 207 -16.77 0.62 -5.72
C THR A 207 -18.20 0.58 -6.27
N THR A 208 -19.00 -0.44 -5.98
CA THR A 208 -20.40 -0.52 -6.40
C THR A 208 -21.29 0.36 -5.55
N THR A 209 -21.09 0.33 -4.23
CA THR A 209 -21.80 1.22 -3.30
C THR A 209 -21.51 2.69 -3.60
N ILE A 210 -20.27 3.03 -3.96
CA ILE A 210 -19.91 4.40 -4.40
C ILE A 210 -20.78 4.84 -5.58
N ARG A 211 -20.97 4.00 -6.60
CA ARG A 211 -21.82 4.34 -7.76
C ARG A 211 -23.27 4.60 -7.35
N THR A 212 -23.79 3.83 -6.41
CA THR A 212 -25.13 4.02 -5.84
C THR A 212 -25.24 5.35 -5.11
N ILE A 213 -24.26 5.69 -4.26
CA ILE A 213 -24.18 6.98 -3.56
C ILE A 213 -24.18 8.14 -4.56
N LEU A 214 -23.36 8.06 -5.61
CA LEU A 214 -23.29 9.10 -6.65
C LEU A 214 -24.60 9.27 -7.42
N TYR A 215 -25.34 8.19 -7.65
CA TYR A 215 -26.66 8.26 -8.25
C TYR A 215 -27.66 9.02 -7.37
N HIS A 216 -27.59 8.83 -6.04
CA HIS A 216 -28.41 9.57 -5.08
C HIS A 216 -28.00 11.04 -4.99
N LEU A 217 -26.70 11.32 -4.94
CA LEU A 217 -26.16 12.68 -4.89
C LEU A 217 -26.66 13.54 -6.06
N LYS A 218 -26.76 12.95 -7.27
CA LYS A 218 -27.28 13.65 -8.46
C LYS A 218 -28.79 13.92 -8.45
N ARG A 219 -29.56 13.26 -7.57
CA ARG A 219 -31.03 13.28 -7.61
C ARG A 219 -31.67 13.87 -6.35
N ALA A 220 -30.95 13.92 -5.24
CA ALA A 220 -31.46 14.46 -4.00
C ALA A 220 -31.07 15.94 -3.87
N PRO A 221 -32.02 16.88 -3.76
CA PRO A 221 -31.70 18.18 -3.20
C PRO A 221 -31.25 17.96 -1.74
N VAL A 222 -29.99 18.28 -1.44
CA VAL A 222 -29.49 18.31 -0.07
C VAL A 222 -30.34 19.35 0.67
N PRO A 223 -30.95 19.03 1.83
CA PRO A 223 -31.75 20.00 2.55
C PRO A 223 -30.89 21.22 2.89
N SER A 224 -31.15 22.33 2.19
CA SER A 224 -30.51 23.62 2.43
C SER A 224 -30.68 23.99 3.89
N ARG A 225 -29.58 24.36 4.56
CA ARG A 225 -29.60 24.86 5.93
C ARG A 225 -30.71 25.88 6.12
N SER A 226 -31.64 25.57 7.02
CA SER A 226 -32.46 26.58 7.68
C SER A 226 -31.50 27.48 8.45
N ALA A 227 -31.11 28.60 7.84
CA ALA A 227 -30.46 29.68 8.55
C ALA A 227 -31.37 30.06 9.73
N THR A 228 -30.98 29.65 10.94
CA THR A 228 -31.63 30.11 12.16
C THR A 228 -30.81 31.32 12.62
N PRO A 229 -31.46 32.48 12.84
CA PRO A 229 -30.83 33.79 12.99
C PRO A 229 -30.01 33.96 14.28
#